data_AF-T5LE78-F1
#
_entry.id   AF-T5LE78-F1
#
_cell.length_a   1.000
_cell.length_b   1.000
_cell.length_c   1.000
_cell.angle_alpha   90.00
_cell.angle_beta   90.00
_cell.angle_gamma   90.00
#
_symmetry.space_group_name_H-M   'P 1'
#
loop_
_entity.id
_entity.type
_entity.pdbx_description
1 polymer ?
#
loop_
_entity_poly.entity_id
_entity_poly.type
_entity_poly.pdbx_seq_one_letter_code
_entity_poly.pdbx_strand_id
1 'polypeptide(L)'
;MEIGYTTMDGIPGQYFFCAAYQATIAVSRCACMYKASKKIRVGEYHTLQKCIGCKIGALHAGEQPIVMRSGNLPRHMCVRCHCYADRLLSNGVCVSCSNRAAEVKKGRNAKGCTPSPSDWFWRRPEQIKGKGKTVWLYPVRLTTKQGSDVRYQVIDDASNTLEAMLRILRLEREEIVFGRRPAIKVDTVQMSLFGGLH
;
A
#
# COMPACT_ATOMS: atom_id res chain seq x y z
N MET A 1 6.89 -18.03 17.36
CA MET A 1 7.70 -18.70 16.33
C MET A 1 9.03 -19.02 16.99
N GLU A 2 9.23 -20.27 17.36
CA GLU A 2 10.48 -20.73 17.97
C GLU A 2 11.48 -21.03 16.85
N ILE A 3 12.73 -20.57 17.02
CA ILE A 3 13.82 -20.80 16.06
C ILE A 3 14.72 -21.86 16.69
N GLY A 4 14.84 -23.02 16.05
CA GLY A 4 15.79 -24.05 16.46
C GLY A 4 17.21 -23.66 16.03
N TYR A 5 18.14 -23.63 16.99
CA TYR A 5 19.55 -23.37 16.73
C TYR A 5 20.36 -24.66 16.87
N THR A 6 21.34 -24.83 15.99
CA THR A 6 22.24 -25.97 15.95
C THR A 6 23.68 -25.50 15.85
N THR A 7 24.59 -26.19 16.52
CA THR A 7 26.04 -26.10 16.29
C THR A 7 26.48 -27.27 15.40
N MET A 8 27.53 -27.07 14.61
CA MET A 8 28.13 -28.14 13.79
C MET A 8 29.53 -28.40 14.30
N ASP A 9 29.90 -29.68 14.41
CA ASP A 9 31.21 -30.05 14.90
C ASP A 9 32.31 -29.54 13.94
N GLY A 10 33.40 -29.01 14.51
CA GLY A 10 34.50 -28.43 13.74
C GLY A 10 34.23 -27.10 13.03
N ILE A 11 33.03 -26.51 13.15
CA ILE A 11 32.70 -25.23 12.49
C ILE A 11 32.21 -24.20 13.54
N PRO A 12 32.91 -23.07 13.70
CA PRO A 12 32.55 -22.10 14.72
C PRO A 12 31.26 -21.34 14.37
N GLY A 13 30.34 -21.28 15.33
CA GLY A 13 29.15 -20.44 15.26
C GLY A 13 27.84 -21.19 15.46
N GLN A 14 26.75 -20.44 15.41
CA GLN A 14 25.39 -20.97 15.49
C GLN A 14 24.71 -20.94 14.12
N TYR A 15 23.94 -21.98 13.86
CA TYR A 15 23.21 -22.20 12.62
C TYR A 15 21.73 -22.39 12.90
N PHE A 16 20.90 -22.06 11.92
CA PHE A 16 19.47 -22.31 11.98
C PHE A 16 18.92 -22.56 10.57
N PHE A 17 17.77 -23.21 10.50
CA PHE A 17 17.08 -23.42 9.23
C PHE A 17 16.28 -22.17 8.84
N CYS A 18 16.64 -21.55 7.71
CA CYS A 18 15.91 -20.41 7.17
C CYS A 18 14.84 -20.88 6.17
N ALA A 19 13.56 -20.80 6.58
CA ALA A 19 12.44 -21.21 5.73
C ALA A 19 12.35 -20.45 4.39
N ALA A 20 12.73 -19.17 4.35
CA ALA A 20 12.65 -18.35 3.13
C ALA A 20 13.64 -18.78 2.03
N TYR A 21 14.80 -19.30 2.43
CA TYR A 21 15.83 -19.83 1.53
C TYR A 21 15.86 -21.36 1.48
N GLN A 22 15.06 -22.03 2.32
CA GLN A 22 15.06 -23.48 2.50
C GLN A 22 16.47 -24.05 2.75
N ALA A 23 17.26 -23.35 3.56
CA ALA A 23 18.66 -23.67 3.79
C ALA A 23 19.08 -23.43 5.24
N THR A 24 20.01 -24.23 5.75
CA THR A 24 20.67 -24.01 7.03
C THR A 24 21.75 -22.95 6.86
N ILE A 25 21.61 -21.83 7.57
CA ILE A 25 22.52 -20.69 7.45
C ILE A 25 23.05 -20.27 8.82
N ALA A 26 24.27 -19.73 8.83
CA ALA A 26 24.84 -19.15 10.04
C ALA A 26 24.05 -17.92 10.49
N VAL A 27 23.87 -17.75 11.80
CA VAL A 27 23.21 -16.59 12.41
C VAL A 27 23.89 -15.28 11.99
N SER A 28 25.22 -15.26 12.00
CA SER A 28 26.03 -14.12 11.53
C SER A 28 25.77 -13.79 10.06
N ARG A 29 25.62 -14.80 9.20
CA ARG A 29 25.32 -14.61 7.78
C ARG A 29 23.91 -14.06 7.57
N CYS A 30 22.92 -14.55 8.31
CA CYS A 30 21.56 -14.02 8.26
C CYS A 30 21.51 -12.54 8.64
N ALA A 31 22.19 -12.15 9.72
CA ALA A 31 22.32 -10.75 10.14
C ALA A 31 22.95 -9.87 9.05
N CYS A 32 24.03 -10.35 8.40
CA CYS A 32 24.67 -9.64 7.29
C CYS A 32 23.74 -9.49 6.08
N MET A 33 23.03 -10.55 5.69
CA MET A 33 22.07 -10.52 4.58
C MET A 33 20.93 -9.54 4.86
N TYR A 34 20.42 -9.50 6.09
CA TYR A 34 19.42 -8.52 6.52
C TYR A 34 19.94 -7.09 6.38
N LYS A 35 21.14 -6.79 6.92
CA LYS A 35 21.75 -5.45 6.81
C LYS A 35 22.00 -5.04 5.36
N ALA A 36 22.47 -5.96 4.52
CA ALA A 36 22.69 -5.73 3.10
C ALA A 36 21.37 -5.49 2.34
N SER A 37 20.30 -6.19 2.72
CA SER A 37 18.99 -6.04 2.07
C SER A 37 18.43 -4.62 2.15
N LYS A 38 18.81 -3.85 3.17
CA LYS A 38 18.38 -2.45 3.35
C LYS A 38 18.91 -1.51 2.26
N LYS A 39 19.99 -1.89 1.57
CA LYS A 39 20.60 -1.08 0.51
C LYS A 39 19.95 -1.31 -0.86
N ILE A 40 19.09 -2.32 -0.98
CA ILE A 40 18.42 -2.67 -2.25
C ILE A 40 17.42 -1.58 -2.60
N ARG A 41 17.47 -1.11 -3.85
CA ARG A 41 16.53 -0.12 -4.36
C ARG A 41 15.20 -0.78 -4.73
N VAL A 42 14.11 -0.05 -4.55
CA VAL A 42 12.77 -0.48 -4.95
C VAL A 42 12.75 -0.72 -6.47
N GLY A 43 12.31 -1.91 -6.89
CA GLY A 43 12.22 -2.30 -8.30
C GLY A 43 13.44 -3.06 -8.84
N GLU A 44 14.50 -3.19 -8.04
CA GLU A 44 15.68 -3.98 -8.42
C GLU A 44 15.46 -5.45 -8.01
N TYR A 45 15.50 -6.37 -8.98
CA TYR A 45 15.46 -7.80 -8.68
C TYR A 45 16.77 -8.21 -8.02
N HIS A 46 16.70 -8.65 -6.75
CA HIS A 46 17.88 -9.02 -5.99
C HIS A 46 17.59 -10.23 -5.11
N THR A 47 18.57 -11.11 -4.96
CA THR A 47 18.47 -12.36 -4.18
C THR A 47 18.15 -12.14 -2.69
N LEU A 48 18.29 -10.92 -2.18
CA LEU A 48 18.05 -10.56 -0.78
C LEU A 48 16.71 -9.85 -0.58
N GLN A 49 15.83 -9.79 -1.59
CA GLN A 49 14.48 -9.23 -1.42
C GLN A 49 13.72 -9.92 -0.29
N LYS A 50 13.90 -11.23 -0.11
CA LYS A 50 13.32 -12.03 0.98
C LYS A 50 13.79 -11.60 2.38
N CYS A 51 14.95 -10.94 2.47
CA CYS A 51 15.50 -10.45 3.73
C CYS A 51 14.96 -9.08 4.13
N ILE A 52 14.33 -8.33 3.22
CA ILE A 52 13.81 -6.99 3.50
C ILE A 52 12.70 -7.09 4.55
N GLY A 53 12.91 -6.47 5.72
CA GLY A 53 11.95 -6.48 6.83
C GLY A 53 11.72 -7.83 7.51
N CYS A 54 12.60 -8.81 7.27
CA CYS A 54 12.50 -10.12 7.92
C CYS A 54 12.71 -10.00 9.44
N LYS A 55 11.73 -10.48 10.23
CA LYS A 55 11.77 -10.46 11.71
C LYS A 55 12.94 -11.25 12.29
N ILE A 56 13.26 -12.40 11.70
CA ILE A 56 14.38 -13.25 12.12
C ILE A 56 15.71 -12.56 11.84
N GLY A 57 15.88 -12.02 10.63
CA GLY A 57 17.10 -11.30 10.25
C GLY A 57 17.34 -10.06 11.09
N ALA A 58 16.28 -9.35 11.47
CA ALA A 58 16.36 -8.22 12.39
C ALA A 58 16.80 -8.64 13.81
N LEU A 59 16.18 -9.71 14.34
CA LEU A 59 16.57 -10.30 15.62
C LEU A 59 18.05 -10.69 15.63
N HIS A 60 18.53 -11.40 14.60
CA HIS A 60 19.93 -11.80 14.47
C HIS A 60 20.88 -10.60 14.27
N ALA A 61 20.39 -9.51 13.68
CA ALA A 61 21.15 -8.27 13.53
C ALA A 61 21.19 -7.40 14.80
N GLY A 62 20.44 -7.76 15.85
CA GLY A 62 20.28 -6.95 17.06
C GLY A 62 19.45 -5.69 16.82
N GLU A 63 18.57 -5.71 15.82
CA GLU A 63 17.80 -4.55 15.39
C GLU A 63 16.30 -4.84 15.46
N GLN A 64 15.51 -3.78 15.56
CA GLN A 64 14.07 -3.90 15.39
C GLN A 64 13.76 -4.19 13.91
N PRO A 65 12.84 -5.12 13.60
CA PRO A 65 12.45 -5.37 12.23
C PRO A 65 11.96 -4.08 11.59
N ILE A 66 12.52 -3.76 10.44
CA ILE A 66 11.91 -2.78 9.56
C ILE A 66 10.55 -3.39 9.21
N VAL A 67 9.49 -2.83 9.78
CA VAL A 67 8.14 -3.09 9.28
C VAL A 67 8.21 -2.72 7.80
N MET A 68 8.14 -3.73 6.91
CA MET A 68 7.94 -3.45 5.49
C MET A 68 6.66 -2.63 5.45
N ARG A 69 6.82 -1.32 5.28
CA ARG A 69 5.70 -0.41 5.17
C ARG A 69 4.85 -0.99 4.04
N SER A 70 3.59 -1.23 4.32
CA SER A 70 2.60 -1.63 3.32
C SER A 70 2.50 -0.62 2.15
N GLY A 71 3.18 0.54 2.26
CA GLY A 71 3.34 1.57 1.24
C GLY A 71 4.60 1.53 0.38
N ASN A 72 5.13 0.37 -0.03
CA ASN A 72 6.10 0.29 -1.15
C ASN A 72 5.42 0.48 -2.53
N LEU A 73 4.33 1.27 -2.61
CA LEU A 73 3.95 1.80 -3.90
C LEU A 73 5.13 2.65 -4.40
N PRO A 74 5.59 2.45 -5.64
CA PRO A 74 6.62 3.31 -6.19
C PRO A 74 6.17 4.75 -6.05
N ARG A 75 7.03 5.62 -5.48
CA ARG A 75 6.65 7.01 -5.15
C ARG A 75 6.03 7.73 -6.35
N HIS A 76 6.46 7.37 -7.55
CA HIS A 76 6.05 7.94 -8.83
C HIS A 76 4.96 7.16 -9.58
N MET A 77 4.41 6.07 -9.01
CA MET A 77 3.34 5.31 -9.65
C MET A 77 1.96 5.85 -9.28
N CYS A 78 1.18 6.23 -10.28
CA CYS A 78 -0.20 6.68 -10.11
C CYS A 78 -1.09 5.57 -9.54
N VAL A 79 -1.85 5.83 -8.47
CA VAL A 79 -2.79 4.85 -7.86
C VAL A 79 -4.01 4.52 -8.72
N ARG A 80 -4.24 5.27 -9.80
CA ARG A 80 -5.40 5.12 -10.69
C ARG A 80 -5.05 4.37 -11.97
N CYS A 81 -4.02 4.81 -12.69
CA CYS A 81 -3.59 4.16 -13.94
C CYS A 81 -2.41 3.21 -13.78
N HIS A 82 -1.77 3.17 -12.60
CA HIS A 82 -0.57 2.37 -12.31
C HIS A 82 0.65 2.67 -13.22
N CYS A 83 0.60 3.75 -13.99
CA CYS A 83 1.76 4.24 -14.75
C CYS A 83 2.68 5.09 -13.87
N TYR A 84 3.97 5.10 -14.21
CA TYR A 84 4.92 6.06 -13.66
C TYR A 84 4.62 7.47 -14.17
N ALA A 85 4.77 8.46 -13.30
CA ALA A 85 4.61 9.87 -13.60
C ALA A 85 5.61 10.70 -12.80
N ASP A 86 6.19 11.72 -13.44
CA ASP A 86 7.15 12.62 -12.80
C ASP A 86 6.52 13.35 -11.60
N ARG A 87 5.23 13.67 -11.72
CA ARG A 87 4.44 14.36 -10.70
C ARG A 87 3.14 13.63 -10.38
N LEU A 88 2.94 13.37 -9.10
CA LEU A 88 1.66 12.96 -8.54
C LEU A 88 1.05 14.10 -7.72
N LEU A 89 -0.28 14.17 -7.71
CA LEU A 89 -1.05 15.04 -6.84
C LEU A 89 -1.10 14.46 -5.42
N SER A 90 -1.59 15.23 -4.45
CA SER A 90 -1.64 14.85 -3.03
C SER A 90 -2.41 13.55 -2.77
N ASN A 91 -3.37 13.22 -3.62
CA ASN A 91 -4.14 11.98 -3.58
C ASN A 91 -3.48 10.78 -4.30
N GLY A 92 -2.21 10.90 -4.71
CA GLY A 92 -1.45 9.82 -5.37
C GLY A 92 -1.80 9.60 -6.84
N VAL A 93 -2.61 10.47 -7.44
CA VAL A 93 -3.04 10.40 -8.85
C VAL A 93 -2.15 11.29 -9.72
N CYS A 94 -1.81 10.85 -10.94
CA CYS A 94 -1.04 11.68 -11.88
C CYS A 94 -1.90 12.80 -12.48
N VAL A 95 -1.24 13.85 -12.99
CA VAL A 95 -1.91 15.00 -13.62
C VAL A 95 -2.82 14.58 -14.77
N SER A 96 -2.40 13.61 -15.59
CA SER A 96 -3.20 13.08 -16.71
C SER A 96 -4.53 12.47 -16.23
N CYS A 97 -4.48 11.61 -15.22
CA CYS A 97 -5.68 10.99 -14.64
C CYS A 97 -6.62 12.01 -13.97
N SER A 98 -6.06 13.04 -13.35
CA SER A 98 -6.84 14.14 -12.77
C SER A 98 -7.54 14.96 -13.86
N ASN A 99 -6.82 15.33 -14.91
CA ASN A 99 -7.37 16.05 -16.06
C ASN A 99 -8.47 15.23 -16.74
N ARG A 100 -8.27 13.93 -16.94
CA ARG A 100 -9.31 13.08 -17.55
C ARG A 100 -10.58 13.03 -16.71
N ALA A 101 -10.46 12.94 -15.39
CA ALA A 101 -11.62 13.01 -14.51
C ALA A 101 -12.36 14.37 -14.63
N ALA A 102 -11.61 15.47 -14.74
CA ALA A 102 -12.18 16.79 -14.97
C ALA A 102 -12.86 16.92 -16.35
N GLU A 103 -12.27 16.34 -17.41
CA GLU A 103 -12.85 16.32 -18.76
C GLU A 103 -14.17 15.54 -18.80
N VAL A 104 -14.20 14.37 -18.16
CA VAL A 104 -15.43 13.56 -18.01
C VAL A 104 -16.50 14.34 -17.26
N LYS A 105 -16.15 14.99 -16.13
CA LYS A 105 -17.09 15.82 -15.37
C LYS A 105 -17.61 17.01 -16.16
N LYS A 106 -16.79 17.59 -17.04
CA LYS A 106 -17.18 18.69 -17.95
C LYS A 106 -17.92 18.19 -19.19
N GLY A 107 -17.92 16.89 -19.47
CA GLY A 107 -18.45 16.29 -20.69
C GLY A 107 -17.67 16.62 -21.97
N ARG A 108 -16.50 17.28 -21.85
CA ARG A 108 -15.70 17.74 -23.00
C ARG A 108 -14.21 17.67 -22.67
N ASN A 109 -13.42 17.23 -23.65
CA ASN A 109 -11.97 17.21 -23.59
C ASN A 109 -11.37 18.57 -23.95
N ALA A 110 -10.04 18.69 -23.88
CA ALA A 110 -9.33 19.92 -24.26
C ALA A 110 -9.57 20.39 -25.71
N LYS A 111 -10.01 19.49 -26.61
CA LYS A 111 -10.36 19.80 -28.02
C LYS A 111 -11.85 20.13 -28.19
N GLY A 112 -12.63 20.16 -27.12
CA GLY A 112 -14.08 20.40 -27.15
C GLY A 112 -14.91 19.19 -27.57
N CYS A 113 -14.30 18.02 -27.81
CA CYS A 113 -15.01 16.80 -28.16
C CYS A 113 -15.41 16.00 -26.92
N THR A 114 -16.38 15.11 -27.05
CA THR A 114 -16.71 14.13 -26.01
C THR A 114 -15.48 13.25 -25.71
N PRO A 115 -15.13 13.02 -24.43
CA PRO A 115 -14.05 12.11 -24.05
C PRO A 115 -14.24 10.70 -24.65
N SER A 116 -13.15 10.07 -25.07
CA SER A 116 -13.21 8.80 -25.81
C SER A 116 -13.56 7.63 -24.91
N PRO A 117 -14.35 6.64 -25.37
CA PRO A 117 -14.66 5.46 -24.57
C PRO A 117 -13.41 4.77 -24.03
N SER A 118 -12.31 4.72 -24.84
CA SER A 118 -10.95 4.22 -24.53
C SER A 118 -10.34 4.78 -23.23
N ASP A 119 -10.91 5.84 -22.67
CA ASP A 119 -10.67 6.31 -21.30
C ASP A 119 -11.35 5.43 -20.24
N TRP A 120 -11.44 4.11 -20.49
CA TRP A 120 -12.34 3.12 -19.86
C TRP A 120 -12.28 3.06 -18.33
N PHE A 121 -11.35 3.77 -17.70
CA PHE A 121 -11.29 3.94 -16.25
C PHE A 121 -12.54 4.59 -15.64
N TRP A 122 -13.53 5.02 -16.44
CA TRP A 122 -14.77 5.63 -15.97
C TRP A 122 -16.04 5.06 -16.63
N ARG A 123 -16.20 3.73 -16.70
CA ARG A 123 -17.53 3.13 -16.87
C ARG A 123 -18.43 3.44 -15.66
N ARG A 124 -18.95 4.67 -15.58
CA ARG A 124 -20.12 5.04 -14.76
C ARG A 124 -20.99 6.02 -15.52
N PRO A 125 -22.06 5.54 -16.19
CA PRO A 125 -23.09 6.41 -16.76
C PRO A 125 -23.75 7.35 -15.73
N GLU A 126 -23.75 6.95 -14.45
CA GLU A 126 -24.46 7.67 -13.38
C GLU A 126 -23.71 8.90 -12.83
N GLN A 127 -22.37 8.88 -12.82
CA GLN A 127 -21.58 10.05 -12.37
C GLN A 127 -21.57 11.18 -13.41
N ILE A 128 -21.81 10.86 -14.68
CA ILE A 128 -21.99 11.84 -15.76
C ILE A 128 -23.31 12.61 -15.59
N LYS A 129 -24.28 12.07 -14.83
CA LYS A 129 -25.61 12.68 -14.60
C LYS A 129 -25.72 13.48 -13.30
N GLY A 130 -24.62 13.97 -12.74
CA GLY A 130 -24.65 14.90 -11.60
C GLY A 130 -25.24 14.34 -10.29
N LYS A 131 -25.41 13.01 -10.18
CA LYS A 131 -25.97 12.36 -8.98
C LYS A 131 -24.91 11.50 -8.28
N GLY A 132 -24.48 11.97 -7.11
CA GLY A 132 -23.71 11.19 -6.12
C GLY A 132 -22.19 11.35 -6.20
N LYS A 133 -21.59 11.89 -5.13
CA LYS A 133 -20.16 11.66 -4.84
C LYS A 133 -20.04 10.22 -4.34
N THR A 134 -19.24 9.39 -5.00
CA THR A 134 -18.93 8.07 -4.45
C THR A 134 -17.93 8.24 -3.32
N VAL A 135 -18.37 7.93 -2.11
CA VAL A 135 -17.54 7.87 -0.91
C VAL A 135 -17.30 6.41 -0.60
N TRP A 136 -16.04 6.01 -0.50
CA TRP A 136 -15.66 4.69 -0.05
C TRP A 136 -15.22 4.74 1.41
N LEU A 137 -15.87 3.96 2.26
CA LEU A 137 -15.52 3.81 3.68
C LEU A 137 -14.80 2.48 3.89
N TYR A 138 -13.49 2.51 4.20
CA TYR A 138 -12.72 1.31 4.53
C TYR A 138 -12.45 1.24 6.03
N PRO A 139 -12.76 0.12 6.70
CA PRO A 139 -12.19 -0.15 8.01
C PRO A 139 -10.71 -0.49 7.86
N VAL A 140 -9.87 0.36 8.40
CA VAL A 140 -8.42 0.26 8.46
C VAL A 140 -8.06 -0.10 9.89
N ARG A 141 -7.64 -1.35 10.12
CA ARG A 141 -7.04 -1.71 11.40
C ARG A 141 -5.58 -1.29 11.36
N LEU A 142 -5.23 -0.31 12.18
CA LEU A 142 -3.85 0.16 12.37
C LEU A 142 -3.25 -0.64 13.52
N THR A 143 -2.18 -1.38 13.22
CA THR A 143 -1.44 -2.09 14.25
C THR A 143 -0.31 -1.17 14.72
N THR A 144 -0.46 -0.56 15.90
CA THR A 144 0.55 0.32 16.49
C THR A 144 1.37 -0.43 17.55
N LYS A 145 2.48 0.15 18.00
CA LYS A 145 3.29 -0.40 19.10
C LYS A 145 2.53 -0.53 20.44
N GLN A 146 1.37 0.11 20.58
CA GLN A 146 0.58 0.18 21.82
C GLN A 146 -0.73 -0.63 21.75
N GLY A 147 -0.99 -1.33 20.64
CA GLY A 147 -2.21 -2.10 20.42
C GLY A 147 -2.77 -1.96 19.00
N SER A 148 -3.82 -2.71 18.70
CA SER A 148 -4.56 -2.63 17.44
C SER A 148 -5.78 -1.73 17.57
N ASP A 149 -5.78 -0.60 16.86
CA ASP A 149 -6.91 0.33 16.78
C ASP A 149 -7.62 0.17 15.42
N VAL A 150 -8.94 0.29 15.39
CA VAL A 150 -9.72 0.19 14.15
C VAL A 150 -10.24 1.57 13.81
N ARG A 151 -9.69 2.16 12.73
CA ARG A 151 -10.12 3.46 12.21
C ARG A 151 -10.87 3.28 10.90
N TYR A 152 -11.83 4.13 10.64
CA TYR A 152 -12.47 4.20 9.33
C TYR A 152 -11.78 5.27 8.51
N GLN A 153 -11.26 4.90 7.34
CA GLN A 153 -10.74 5.85 6.37
C GLN A 153 -11.76 6.11 5.28
N VAL A 154 -11.99 7.40 5.04
CA VAL A 154 -12.92 7.90 4.03
C VAL A 154 -12.11 8.28 2.81
N ILE A 155 -12.33 7.59 1.69
CA ILE A 155 -11.72 7.94 0.41
C ILE A 155 -12.82 8.37 -0.55
N ASP A 156 -12.78 9.65 -0.88
CA ASP A 156 -13.60 10.28 -1.89
C ASP A 156 -12.94 10.19 -3.27
N ASP A 157 -13.78 10.14 -4.31
CA ASP A 157 -13.34 10.18 -5.71
C ASP A 157 -12.30 9.08 -6.06
N ALA A 158 -12.45 7.86 -5.52
CA ALA A 158 -11.72 6.70 -6.03
C ALA A 158 -12.57 5.98 -7.11
N SER A 159 -11.95 5.64 -8.23
CA SER A 159 -12.62 4.95 -9.34
C SER A 159 -13.06 3.53 -8.96
N ASN A 160 -12.25 2.85 -8.14
CA ASN A 160 -12.46 1.47 -7.72
C ASN A 160 -11.86 1.21 -6.33
N THR A 161 -12.10 0.00 -5.81
CA THR A 161 -11.62 -0.44 -4.50
C THR A 161 -10.10 -0.45 -4.40
N LEU A 162 -9.41 -0.92 -5.45
CA LEU A 162 -7.96 -0.97 -5.48
C LEU A 162 -7.35 0.43 -5.36
N GLU A 163 -7.84 1.41 -6.12
CA GLU A 163 -7.42 2.81 -6.02
C GLU A 163 -7.59 3.33 -4.60
N ALA A 164 -8.74 3.07 -3.97
CA ALA A 164 -8.99 3.53 -2.60
C ALA A 164 -8.04 2.89 -1.58
N MET A 165 -7.79 1.58 -1.70
CA MET A 165 -6.83 0.87 -0.84
C MET A 165 -5.40 1.40 -1.04
N LEU A 166 -4.98 1.62 -2.29
CA LEU A 166 -3.66 2.16 -2.60
C LEU A 166 -3.48 3.60 -2.11
N ARG A 167 -4.55 4.41 -2.11
CA ARG A 167 -4.55 5.75 -1.49
C ARG A 167 -4.36 5.66 0.03
N ILE A 168 -5.10 4.77 0.70
CA ILE A 168 -4.95 4.53 2.14
C ILE A 168 -3.52 4.11 2.48
N LEU A 169 -2.95 3.17 1.71
CA LEU A 169 -1.56 2.73 1.85
C LEU A 169 -0.52 3.85 1.65
N ARG A 170 -0.86 4.90 0.88
CA ARG A 170 0.00 6.08 0.70
C ARG A 170 -0.13 7.10 1.83
N LEU A 171 -1.31 7.23 2.43
CA LEU A 171 -1.58 8.19 3.51
C LEU A 171 -1.04 7.68 4.84
N GLU A 172 -1.24 6.40 5.13
CA GLU A 172 -0.84 5.80 6.39
C GLU A 172 0.63 5.41 6.39
N ARG A 173 1.29 5.71 7.51
CA ARG A 173 2.70 5.39 7.72
C ARG A 173 2.91 4.12 8.55
N GLU A 174 1.84 3.62 9.17
CA GLU A 174 1.81 2.45 10.04
C GLU A 174 1.39 1.18 9.28
N GLU A 175 1.53 0.02 9.93
CA GLU A 175 1.06 -1.25 9.38
C GLU A 175 -0.47 -1.28 9.32
N ILE A 176 -1.00 -1.37 8.10
CA ILE A 176 -2.44 -1.45 7.83
C ILE A 176 -2.85 -2.89 7.59
N VAL A 177 -3.89 -3.32 8.28
CA VAL A 177 -4.70 -4.48 7.90
C VAL A 177 -6.07 -3.97 7.45
N PHE A 178 -6.42 -4.24 6.19
CA PHE A 178 -7.77 -3.95 5.70
C PHE A 178 -8.76 -4.94 6.30
N GLY A 179 -9.82 -4.44 6.93
CA GLY A 179 -10.89 -5.28 7.44
C GLY A 179 -11.71 -5.92 6.32
N ARG A 180 -12.26 -7.13 6.56
CA ARG A 180 -13.10 -7.88 5.60
C ARG A 180 -14.49 -7.27 5.35
N ARG A 181 -14.87 -6.15 5.98
CA ARG A 181 -16.15 -5.52 5.66
C ARG A 181 -16.01 -4.76 4.33
N PRO A 182 -16.81 -5.10 3.31
CA PRO A 182 -16.74 -4.43 2.02
C PRO A 182 -16.98 -2.94 2.22
N ALA A 183 -16.29 -2.11 1.44
CA ALA A 183 -16.46 -0.69 1.51
C ALA A 183 -17.91 -0.31 1.20
N ILE A 184 -18.52 0.43 2.11
CA ILE A 184 -19.90 0.88 1.96
C ILE A 184 -19.88 2.01 0.94
N LYS A 185 -20.56 1.81 -0.18
CA LYS A 185 -20.85 2.89 -1.13
C LYS A 185 -21.93 3.76 -0.50
N VAL A 186 -21.56 4.95 -0.06
CA VAL A 186 -22.54 5.93 0.46
C VAL A 186 -22.89 6.86 -0.70
N ASP A 187 -24.12 6.77 -1.20
CA ASP A 187 -24.57 7.59 -2.33
C ASP A 187 -24.85 9.06 -1.94
N THR A 188 -24.86 9.36 -0.64
CA THR A 188 -24.92 10.73 -0.12
C THR A 188 -24.42 10.74 1.32
N VAL A 189 -23.26 11.36 1.58
CA VAL A 189 -22.95 11.81 2.95
C VAL A 189 -23.59 13.18 3.09
N GLN A 190 -24.74 13.26 3.75
CA GLN A 190 -25.08 14.50 4.43
C GLN A 190 -24.00 14.71 5.49
N MET A 191 -23.05 15.59 5.19
CA MET A 191 -22.08 16.04 6.19
C MET A 191 -22.87 16.82 7.24
N SER A 192 -23.28 16.17 8.33
CA SER A 192 -23.51 16.90 9.57
C SER A 192 -22.13 17.38 10.04
N LEU A 193 -21.90 18.69 9.91
CA LEU A 193 -20.69 19.40 10.34
C LEU A 193 -20.42 19.32 11.86
N PHE A 194 -21.21 18.58 12.62
CA PHE A 194 -21.12 18.50 14.07
C PHE A 194 -21.35 17.06 14.56
N GLY A 195 -20.30 16.48 15.15
CA GLY A 195 -20.33 15.71 16.40
C GLY A 195 -21.10 14.38 16.47
N GLY A 196 -20.34 13.29 16.68
CA GLY A 196 -20.74 12.17 17.55
C GLY A 196 -21.62 11.07 16.92
N LEU A 197 -21.08 9.85 16.85
CA LEU A 197 -21.86 8.63 16.65
C LEU A 197 -22.47 8.21 18.00
N HIS A 198 -23.81 8.24 18.09
CA HIS A 198 -24.59 7.41 19.00
C HIS A 198 -25.21 6.27 18.20
#